data_AF-A0A497JPH1-F1
#
_entry.id   AF-A0A497JPH1-F1
#
_cell.length_a   1.000
_cell.length_b   1.000
_cell.length_c   1.000
_cell.angle_alpha   90.00
_cell.angle_beta   90.00
_cell.angle_gamma   90.00
#
_symmetry.space_group_name_H-M   'P 1'
#
loop_
_entity.id
_entity.type
_entity.pdbx_description
1 polymer ?
#
loop_
_entity_poly.entity_id
_entity_poly.type
_entity_poly.pdbx_seq_one_letter_code
_entity_poly.pdbx_strand_id
1 'polypeptide(L)'
;MVVCLSFKAASALSAGVARMGETCGALLGGVMAISLAYGRDRLEETVTSNAYLKAVNLSIKLFERFKKEFGSVKCFEVQKKIFGRSFDFKKVEDQQEFVKLGGYGPKGCPSVVKKAAMMAAEIILKGE
;
A
#
# COMPACT_ATOMS: atom_id res chain seq x y z
N MET A 1 -12.40 16.22 18.22
CA MET A 1 -12.24 15.27 17.09
C MET A 1 -10.75 15.03 16.87
N VAL A 2 -10.26 13.82 17.12
CA VAL A 2 -8.86 13.47 16.80
C VAL A 2 -8.75 13.34 15.28
N VAL A 3 -8.01 14.24 14.65
CA VAL A 3 -7.73 14.17 13.20
C VAL A 3 -6.52 13.27 13.00
N CYS A 4 -6.73 12.08 12.44
CA CYS A 4 -5.63 11.26 11.96
C CYS A 4 -5.14 11.81 10.62
N LEU A 5 -4.00 12.52 10.62
CA LEU A 5 -3.39 13.09 9.41
C LEU A 5 -3.08 12.01 8.37
N SER A 6 -2.66 10.82 8.81
CA SER A 6 -2.38 9.70 7.93
C SER A 6 -3.62 9.20 7.17
N PHE A 7 -4.79 9.12 7.82
CA PHE A 7 -6.03 8.74 7.15
C PHE A 7 -6.46 9.79 6.12
N LYS A 8 -6.37 11.08 6.48
CA LYS A 8 -6.68 12.17 5.54
C LYS A 8 -5.75 12.13 4.32
N ALA A 9 -4.43 12.01 4.53
CA ALA A 9 -3.45 11.98 3.45
C ALA A 9 -3.56 10.74 2.55
N ALA A 10 -3.82 9.56 3.13
CA ALA A 10 -3.84 8.31 2.40
C ALA A 10 -5.18 8.00 1.70
N SER A 11 -6.25 8.77 1.98
CA SER A 11 -7.61 8.46 1.50
C SER A 11 -7.70 8.30 -0.02
N ALA A 12 -7.00 9.17 -0.76
CA ALA A 12 -7.02 9.12 -2.22
C ALA A 12 -6.32 7.87 -2.78
N LEU A 13 -5.41 7.23 -2.03
CA LEU A 13 -4.62 6.07 -2.48
C LEU A 13 -5.44 4.80 -2.73
N SER A 14 -6.75 4.86 -2.46
CA SER A 14 -7.72 3.80 -2.69
C SER A 14 -7.73 3.29 -4.15
N ALA A 15 -7.95 1.98 -4.30
CA ALA A 15 -8.05 1.30 -5.60
C ALA A 15 -6.89 1.59 -6.59
N GLY A 16 -5.68 1.85 -6.06
CA GLY A 16 -4.52 2.24 -6.86
C GLY A 16 -4.50 3.75 -7.13
N VAL A 17 -3.98 4.50 -6.15
CA VAL A 17 -3.64 5.94 -6.16
C VAL A 17 -4.79 6.94 -6.31
N ALA A 18 -5.75 6.68 -7.18
CA ALA A 18 -6.96 7.48 -7.32
C ALA A 18 -7.98 6.68 -8.14
N ARG A 19 -8.14 5.38 -7.83
CA ARG A 19 -8.92 4.41 -8.63
C ARG A 19 -8.35 4.13 -10.03
N MET A 20 -7.06 4.39 -10.25
CA MET A 20 -6.41 4.17 -11.54
C MET A 20 -5.86 2.76 -11.71
N GLY A 21 -5.94 1.91 -10.68
CA GLY A 21 -5.49 0.52 -10.76
C GLY A 21 -3.97 0.31 -10.69
N GLU A 22 -3.22 1.39 -10.50
CA GLU A 22 -1.76 1.40 -10.35
C GLU A 22 -1.34 0.90 -8.95
N THR A 23 -0.19 1.34 -8.43
CA THR A 23 0.41 0.82 -7.19
C THR A 23 -0.60 0.70 -6.05
N CYS A 24 -0.69 -0.49 -5.47
CA CYS A 24 -1.65 -0.82 -4.43
C CYS A 24 -1.46 0.10 -3.21
N GLY A 25 -2.56 0.69 -2.73
CA GLY A 25 -2.55 1.56 -1.55
C GLY A 25 -2.03 0.88 -0.27
N ALA A 26 -2.18 -0.44 -0.16
CA ALA A 26 -1.62 -1.22 0.95
C ALA A 26 -0.07 -1.18 0.96
N LEU A 27 0.55 -1.31 -0.22
CA LEU A 27 1.99 -1.20 -0.37
C LEU A 27 2.46 0.23 -0.09
N LEU A 28 1.78 1.23 -0.66
CA LEU A 28 2.08 2.64 -0.42
C LEU A 28 2.01 2.99 1.08
N GLY A 29 0.97 2.53 1.78
CA GLY A 29 0.83 2.73 3.22
C GLY A 29 1.97 2.09 4.02
N GLY A 30 2.41 0.89 3.64
CA GLY A 30 3.57 0.24 4.27
C GLY A 30 4.89 0.99 4.02
N VAL A 31 5.12 1.47 2.80
CA VAL A 31 6.27 2.32 2.45
C VAL A 31 6.24 3.64 3.24
N MET A 32 5.07 4.25 3.36
CA MET A 32 4.88 5.45 4.19
C MET A 32 5.20 5.16 5.67
N ALA A 33 4.76 4.03 6.21
CA ALA A 33 5.06 3.66 7.60
C ALA A 33 6.57 3.45 7.84
N ILE A 34 7.27 2.79 6.91
CA ILE A 34 8.73 2.65 6.96
C ILE A 34 9.41 4.03 6.90
N SER A 35 8.93 4.90 6.01
CA SER A 35 9.47 6.25 5.84
C SER A 35 9.22 7.13 7.06
N LEU A 36 8.11 6.95 7.77
CA LEU A 36 7.85 7.63 9.04
C LEU A 36 8.79 7.15 10.17
N ALA A 37 9.27 5.91 10.10
CA ALA A 37 10.17 5.35 11.11
C ALA A 37 11.65 5.66 10.85
N TYR A 38 12.09 5.73 9.59
CA TYR A 38 13.51 5.80 9.23
C TYR A 38 13.86 6.87 8.19
N GLY A 39 12.86 7.57 7.63
CA GLY A 39 13.07 8.57 6.59
C GLY A 39 13.67 9.86 7.12
N ARG A 40 13.77 10.84 6.23
CA ARG A 40 14.30 12.17 6.57
C ARG A 40 13.31 12.94 7.43
N ASP A 41 13.81 13.63 8.45
CA ASP A 41 13.01 14.53 9.31
C ASP A 41 12.80 15.93 8.68
N ARG A 42 13.65 16.29 7.72
CA ARG A 42 13.63 17.60 7.06
C ARG A 42 14.06 17.50 5.61
N LEU A 43 13.83 18.58 4.86
CA LEU A 43 14.44 18.75 3.56
C LEU A 43 15.96 18.91 3.76
N GLU A 44 16.72 18.19 2.95
CA GLU A 44 18.18 18.17 3.00
C GLU A 44 18.70 18.53 1.61
N GLU A 45 19.59 19.52 1.53
CA GLU A 45 20.26 19.94 0.30
C GLU A 45 21.56 19.15 0.11
N THR A 46 21.45 17.83 0.18
CA THR A 46 22.59 16.91 0.13
C THR A 46 22.40 15.88 -0.96
N VAL A 47 23.50 15.52 -1.65
CA VAL A 47 23.49 14.46 -2.67
C VAL A 47 23.23 13.08 -2.02
N THR A 48 23.63 12.91 -0.76
CA THR A 48 23.46 11.66 0.00
C THR A 48 22.78 11.93 1.34
N SER A 49 21.77 11.11 1.65
CA SER A 49 21.04 11.16 2.92
C SER A 49 20.90 9.74 3.47
N ASN A 50 21.55 9.47 4.61
CA ASN A 50 21.57 8.13 5.22
C ASN A 50 20.17 7.66 5.62
N ALA A 51 19.34 8.56 6.15
CA ALA A 51 17.96 8.26 6.52
C ALA A 51 17.10 7.94 5.29
N TYR A 52 17.23 8.75 4.21
CA TYR A 52 16.60 8.44 2.93
C TYR A 52 17.02 7.07 2.40
N LEU A 53 18.33 6.78 2.33
CA LEU A 53 18.84 5.52 1.82
C LEU A 53 18.35 4.34 2.66
N LYS A 54 18.32 4.47 4.00
CA LYS A 54 17.77 3.45 4.89
C LYS A 54 16.29 3.19 4.61
N ALA A 55 15.47 4.24 4.57
CA ALA A 55 14.04 4.11 4.30
C ALA A 55 13.77 3.49 2.91
N VAL A 56 14.54 3.88 1.89
CA VAL A 56 14.44 3.31 0.53
C VAL A 56 14.82 1.82 0.53
N ASN A 57 15.95 1.45 1.12
CA ASN A 57 16.41 0.06 1.16
C ASN A 57 15.41 -0.86 1.88
N LEU A 58 14.86 -0.42 3.02
CA LEU A 58 13.81 -1.14 3.74
C LEU A 58 12.51 -1.21 2.91
N SER A 59 12.16 -0.15 2.21
CA SER A 59 10.97 -0.11 1.33
C SER A 59 11.13 -1.02 0.11
N ILE A 60 12.34 -1.19 -0.45
CA ILE A 60 12.64 -2.17 -1.50
C ILE A 60 12.34 -3.59 -1.00
N LYS A 61 12.76 -3.92 0.23
CA LYS A 61 12.44 -5.23 0.84
C LYS A 61 10.93 -5.46 0.94
N LEU A 62 10.17 -4.44 1.37
CA LEU A 62 8.72 -4.53 1.42
C LEU A 62 8.12 -4.71 0.01
N PHE A 63 8.60 -3.94 -0.96
CA PHE A 63 8.14 -4.00 -2.35
C PHE A 63 8.32 -5.40 -2.93
N GLU A 64 9.52 -5.98 -2.81
CA GLU A 64 9.81 -7.31 -3.34
C GLU A 64 9.01 -8.41 -2.62
N ARG A 65 8.89 -8.33 -1.28
CA ARG A 65 8.04 -9.26 -0.52
C ARG A 65 6.57 -9.17 -0.93
N PHE A 66 6.04 -7.96 -1.08
CA PHE A 66 4.67 -7.73 -1.51
C PHE A 66 4.44 -8.28 -2.93
N LYS A 67 5.34 -7.97 -3.86
CA LYS A 67 5.28 -8.44 -5.24
C LYS A 67 5.36 -9.96 -5.31
N LYS A 68 6.21 -10.60 -4.51
CA LYS A 68 6.31 -12.07 -4.43
C LYS A 68 5.01 -12.69 -3.92
N GLU A 69 4.42 -12.13 -2.87
CA GLU A 69 3.18 -12.63 -2.27
C GLU A 69 1.98 -12.50 -3.24
N PHE A 70 1.78 -11.32 -3.80
CA PHE A 70 0.59 -11.01 -4.59
C PHE A 70 0.79 -11.18 -6.10
N GLY A 71 2.01 -11.42 -6.57
CA GLY A 71 2.37 -11.55 -7.98
C GLY A 71 2.49 -10.22 -8.73
N SER A 72 2.01 -9.13 -8.16
CA SER A 72 2.10 -7.78 -8.73
C SER A 72 1.99 -6.73 -7.63
N VAL A 73 2.43 -5.51 -7.94
CA VAL A 73 2.22 -4.32 -7.10
C VAL A 73 1.07 -3.45 -7.58
N LYS A 74 0.57 -3.68 -8.80
CA LYS A 74 -0.58 -2.94 -9.37
C LYS A 74 -1.89 -3.47 -8.80
N CYS A 75 -2.73 -2.56 -8.31
CA CYS A 75 -3.96 -2.90 -7.61
C CYS A 75 -4.92 -3.70 -8.47
N PHE A 76 -5.03 -3.40 -9.77
CA PHE A 76 -5.90 -4.16 -10.68
C PHE A 76 -5.42 -5.58 -10.92
N GLU A 77 -4.10 -5.81 -10.97
CA GLU A 77 -3.55 -7.16 -11.09
C GLU A 77 -3.74 -7.97 -9.81
N VAL A 78 -3.59 -7.32 -8.65
CA VAL A 78 -3.91 -7.95 -7.35
C VAL A 78 -5.40 -8.30 -7.27
N GLN A 79 -6.29 -7.42 -7.72
CA GLN A 79 -7.73 -7.69 -7.79
C GLN A 79 -8.03 -8.88 -8.70
N LYS A 80 -7.45 -8.94 -9.90
CA LYS A 80 -7.62 -10.09 -10.81
C LYS A 80 -7.25 -11.41 -10.14
N LYS A 81 -6.16 -11.43 -9.36
CA LYS A 81 -5.73 -12.63 -8.63
C LYS A 81 -6.73 -13.05 -7.54
N ILE A 82 -7.40 -12.10 -6.89
CA ILE A 82 -8.31 -12.36 -5.77
C ILE A 82 -9.74 -12.65 -6.25
N PHE A 83 -10.23 -11.87 -7.22
CA PHE A 83 -11.63 -11.85 -7.65
C PHE A 83 -11.85 -12.38 -9.08
N GLY A 84 -10.78 -12.76 -9.79
CA GLY A 84 -10.83 -13.16 -11.20
C GLY A 84 -10.93 -11.99 -12.18
N ARG A 85 -11.15 -10.76 -11.71
CA ARG A 85 -11.19 -9.54 -12.53
C ARG A 85 -10.75 -8.30 -11.74
N SER A 86 -10.50 -7.20 -12.45
CA SER A 86 -10.35 -5.87 -11.87
C SER A 86 -11.67 -5.09 -11.95
N PHE A 87 -11.77 -4.03 -11.14
CA PHE A 87 -12.95 -3.17 -11.04
C PHE A 87 -12.59 -1.72 -11.33
N ASP A 88 -13.28 -1.10 -12.29
CA ASP A 88 -13.23 0.34 -12.50
C ASP A 88 -14.19 1.03 -11.52
N PHE A 89 -13.63 1.50 -10.40
CA PHE A 89 -14.40 2.19 -9.36
C PHE A 89 -14.96 3.55 -9.79
N LYS A 90 -14.80 3.99 -11.04
CA LYS A 90 -15.57 5.13 -11.58
C LYS A 90 -16.97 4.72 -12.07
N LYS A 91 -17.21 3.41 -12.25
CA LYS A 91 -18.50 2.84 -12.65
C LYS A 91 -19.23 2.30 -11.44
N VAL A 92 -20.53 2.59 -11.33
CA VAL A 92 -21.34 2.18 -10.17
C VAL A 92 -21.54 0.66 -10.16
N GLU A 93 -21.64 0.04 -11.33
CA GLU A 93 -21.86 -1.39 -11.50
C GLU A 93 -20.65 -2.19 -10.97
N ASP A 94 -19.44 -1.74 -11.29
CA ASP A 94 -18.20 -2.36 -10.80
C ASP A 94 -18.03 -2.15 -9.28
N GLN A 95 -18.46 -1.00 -8.73
CA GLN A 95 -18.49 -0.79 -7.28
C GLN A 95 -19.43 -1.78 -6.58
N GLN A 96 -20.64 -1.98 -7.12
CA GLN A 96 -21.64 -2.88 -6.56
C GLN A 96 -21.17 -4.34 -6.63
N GLU A 97 -20.63 -4.76 -7.78
CA GLU A 97 -20.12 -6.12 -7.94
C GLU A 97 -18.91 -6.38 -7.03
N PHE A 98 -18.02 -5.39 -6.86
CA PHE A 98 -16.91 -5.48 -5.91
C PHE A 98 -17.41 -5.71 -4.47
N VAL A 99 -18.46 -4.99 -4.04
CA VAL A 99 -19.07 -5.20 -2.72
C VAL A 99 -19.68 -6.59 -2.61
N LYS A 100 -20.44 -7.02 -3.62
CA LYS A 100 -21.11 -8.33 -3.67
C LYS A 100 -20.13 -9.50 -3.59
N LEU A 101 -18.96 -9.38 -4.23
CA LEU A 101 -17.87 -10.37 -4.17
C LEU A 101 -17.07 -10.30 -2.86
N GLY A 102 -17.49 -9.48 -1.89
CA GLY A 102 -16.84 -9.36 -0.59
C GLY A 102 -15.54 -8.55 -0.64
N GLY A 103 -15.46 -7.55 -1.51
CA GLY A 103 -14.28 -6.71 -1.70
C GLY A 103 -13.76 -6.02 -0.43
N TYR A 104 -14.67 -5.65 0.48
CA TYR A 104 -14.36 -5.12 1.82
C TYR A 104 -14.34 -6.19 2.93
N GLY A 105 -14.52 -7.47 2.57
CA GLY A 105 -14.52 -8.59 3.50
C GLY A 105 -13.11 -9.11 3.84
N PRO A 106 -13.01 -10.08 4.76
CA PRO A 106 -11.73 -10.59 5.27
C PRO A 106 -10.86 -11.30 4.22
N LYS A 107 -11.45 -11.70 3.08
CA LYS A 107 -10.75 -12.32 1.95
C LYS A 107 -10.49 -11.34 0.79
N GLY A 108 -11.04 -10.12 0.86
CA GLY A 108 -10.89 -9.09 -0.17
C GLY A 108 -9.69 -8.16 0.07
N CYS A 109 -9.83 -6.88 -0.24
CA CYS A 109 -8.78 -5.87 -0.04
C CYS A 109 -8.22 -5.81 1.39
N PRO A 110 -9.02 -5.95 2.48
CA PRO A 110 -8.48 -6.01 3.84
C PRO A 110 -7.44 -7.10 4.07
N SER A 111 -7.53 -8.23 3.36
CA SER A 111 -6.52 -9.30 3.47
C SER A 111 -5.15 -8.85 2.95
N VAL A 112 -5.13 -8.06 1.87
CA VAL A 112 -3.93 -7.46 1.27
C VAL A 112 -3.35 -6.41 2.20
N VAL A 113 -4.22 -5.54 2.76
CA VAL A 113 -3.83 -4.51 3.73
C VAL A 113 -3.21 -5.14 4.98
N LYS A 114 -3.85 -6.17 5.54
CA LYS A 114 -3.34 -6.91 6.71
C LYS A 114 -1.94 -7.44 6.46
N LYS A 115 -1.74 -8.16 5.35
CA LYS A 115 -0.43 -8.74 5.01
C LYS A 115 0.63 -7.67 4.78
N ALA A 116 0.32 -6.61 4.04
CA ALA A 116 1.26 -5.51 3.81
C ALA A 116 1.66 -4.81 5.11
N ALA A 117 0.69 -4.56 6.01
CA ALA A 117 0.93 -3.97 7.31
C ALA A 117 1.82 -4.86 8.18
N MET A 118 1.58 -6.17 8.21
CA MET A 118 2.42 -7.13 8.94
C MET A 118 3.85 -7.15 8.39
N MET A 119 4.03 -7.22 7.06
CA MET A 119 5.35 -7.18 6.43
C MET A 119 6.10 -5.89 6.76
N ALA A 120 5.42 -4.74 6.68
CA ALA A 120 6.00 -3.45 7.01
C ALA A 120 6.38 -3.37 8.50
N ALA A 121 5.51 -3.83 9.40
CA ALA A 121 5.79 -3.87 10.83
C ALA A 121 7.01 -4.75 11.16
N GLU A 122 7.11 -5.94 10.55
CA GLU A 122 8.29 -6.81 10.71
C GLU A 122 9.58 -6.14 10.25
N ILE A 123 9.54 -5.47 9.09
CA ILE A 123 10.70 -4.74 8.55
C ILE A 123 11.08 -3.60 9.49
N ILE A 124 10.08 -2.86 10.01
CA ILE A 124 10.31 -1.76 10.95
C ILE A 124 10.92 -2.26 12.25
N LEU A 125 10.39 -3.34 12.82
CA LEU A 125 10.84 -3.90 14.10
C LEU A 125 12.23 -4.53 14.01
N LYS A 126 12.59 -5.13 12.87
CA LYS A 126 13.94 -5.66 12.64
C LYS A 126 14.96 -4.54 12.39
N GLY A 127 14.54 -3.48 11.68
CA GLY A 127 15.39 -2.32 11.39
C GLY A 127 16.52 -2.58 10.40
N GLU A 128 16.54 -3.75 9.77
CA GLU A 128 17.55 -4.22 8.81
C GLU A 128 17.00 -4.65 7.46
#